data_AF-A0A7S3NXJ0-F1
#
_entry.id   AF-A0A7S3NXJ0-F1
#
_cell.length_a   1.000
_cell.length_b   1.000
_cell.length_c   1.000
_cell.angle_alpha   90.00
_cell.angle_beta   90.00
_cell.angle_gamma   90.00
#
_symmetry.space_group_name_H-M   'P 1'
#
loop_
_entity.id
_entity.type
_entity.pdbx_description
1 polymer ?
#
loop_
_entity_poly.entity_id
_entity_poly.type
_entity_poly.pdbx_seq_one_letter_code
_entity_poly.pdbx_strand_id
1 'polypeptide(L)'
;ITDKAFERLKMLSKEANRIKGEKELDTYVKDHDKRIDVPMAEFKDNYNYSLFCKKCNIYRYPRTHHCSVCNTCVFLMDHHCVWLDNCVGFNNMRYFLAFLCVAPLSTLYYNTYSFP
;
A
#
# COMPACT_ATOMS: atom_id res chain seq x y z
N ILE A 1 0.46 12.65 2.03
CA ILE A 1 0.95 12.51 0.62
C ILE A 1 -0.18 12.98 -0.27
N THR A 2 0.01 14.07 -1.01
CA THR A 2 -1.04 14.68 -1.84
C THR A 2 -1.42 13.79 -3.02
N ASP A 3 -2.65 13.90 -3.53
CA ASP A 3 -3.13 13.12 -4.68
C ASP A 3 -2.20 13.23 -5.90
N LYS A 4 -1.54 14.38 -6.08
CA LYS A 4 -0.54 14.61 -7.14
C LYS A 4 0.69 13.71 -7.03
N ALA A 5 1.16 13.44 -5.81
CA ALA A 5 2.27 12.51 -5.61
C ALA A 5 1.81 11.10 -5.98
N PHE A 6 0.65 10.66 -5.50
CA PHE A 6 0.10 9.34 -5.83
C PHE A 6 -0.12 9.12 -7.34
N GLU A 7 -0.66 10.10 -8.06
CA GLU A 7 -0.82 10.02 -9.52
C GLU A 7 0.53 9.94 -10.25
N ARG A 8 1.54 10.66 -9.76
CA ARG A 8 2.90 10.53 -10.29
C ARG A 8 3.41 9.11 -10.13
N LEU A 9 3.20 8.47 -8.98
CA LEU A 9 3.64 7.11 -8.69
C LEU A 9 2.93 6.05 -9.55
N LYS A 10 1.64 6.25 -9.84
CA LYS A 10 0.92 5.43 -10.82
C LYS A 10 1.51 5.56 -12.21
N MET A 11 1.84 6.78 -12.64
CA MET A 11 2.51 7.01 -13.92
C MET A 11 3.88 6.32 -13.95
N LEU A 12 4.66 6.41 -12.86
CA LEU A 12 5.94 5.71 -12.73
C LEU A 12 5.79 4.19 -12.85
N SER A 13 4.82 3.59 -12.16
CA SER A 13 4.56 2.15 -12.25
C SER A 13 4.09 1.75 -13.66
N LYS A 14 3.24 2.55 -14.31
CA LYS A 14 2.80 2.29 -15.68
C LYS A 14 3.96 2.34 -16.67
N GLU A 15 4.84 3.33 -16.54
CA GLU A 15 6.03 3.48 -17.38
C GLU A 15 7.06 2.37 -17.10
N ALA A 16 7.27 2.01 -15.84
CA ALA A 16 8.08 0.86 -15.44
C ALA A 16 7.60 -0.46 -16.07
N ASN A 17 6.28 -0.66 -16.14
CA ASN A 17 5.72 -1.83 -16.82
C ASN A 17 5.91 -1.79 -18.35
N ARG A 18 6.11 -0.60 -18.94
CA ARG A 18 6.44 -0.40 -20.37
C ARG A 18 7.91 -0.71 -20.64
N ILE A 19 8.79 -0.25 -19.76
CA ILE A 19 10.25 -0.42 -19.82
C ILE A 19 10.58 -1.80 -19.21
N LYS A 20 10.41 -2.87 -19.99
CA LYS A 20 10.65 -4.25 -19.51
C LYS A 20 12.15 -4.49 -19.24
N GLY A 21 12.63 -4.14 -18.03
CA GLY A 21 13.97 -4.50 -17.57
C GLY A 21 14.23 -4.11 -16.12
N GLU A 22 14.58 -5.08 -15.26
CA GLU A 22 14.86 -4.85 -13.83
C GLU A 22 15.92 -3.76 -13.59
N LYS A 23 16.94 -3.69 -14.48
CA LYS A 23 18.03 -2.69 -14.41
C LYS A 23 17.58 -1.27 -14.78
N GLU A 24 16.64 -1.15 -15.72
CA GLU A 24 16.12 0.14 -16.17
C GLU A 24 15.15 0.71 -15.12
N LEU A 25 14.37 -0.15 -14.45
CA LEU A 25 13.50 0.27 -13.34
C LEU A 25 14.29 0.74 -12.11
N ASP A 26 15.35 0.02 -11.72
CA ASP A 26 16.18 0.42 -10.58
C ASP A 26 16.78 1.82 -10.81
N THR A 27 17.25 2.09 -12.03
CA THR A 27 17.73 3.42 -12.45
C THR A 27 16.62 4.47 -12.43
N TYR A 28 15.43 4.12 -12.93
CA TYR A 28 14.27 5.01 -12.98
C TYR A 28 13.77 5.41 -11.59
N VAL A 29 13.64 4.45 -10.67
CA VAL A 29 13.25 4.69 -9.28
C VAL A 29 14.29 5.56 -8.58
N LYS A 30 15.59 5.30 -8.78
CA LYS A 30 16.67 6.14 -8.25
C LYS A 30 16.61 7.58 -8.74
N ASP A 31 16.25 7.81 -10.00
CA ASP A 31 16.20 9.15 -10.59
C ASP A 31 14.91 9.93 -10.21
N HIS A 32 13.78 9.23 -10.05
CA HIS A 32 12.47 9.84 -9.81
C HIS A 32 12.09 9.99 -8.33
N ASP A 33 12.80 9.30 -7.43
CA ASP A 33 12.57 9.31 -5.98
C ASP A 33 13.42 10.34 -5.23
N LYS A 34 13.21 11.63 -5.53
CA LYS A 34 13.76 12.76 -4.75
C LYS A 34 12.74 13.42 -3.82
N ARG A 35 11.53 12.83 -3.69
CA ARG A 35 10.36 13.47 -3.06
C ARG A 35 9.58 12.59 -2.08
N ILE A 36 10.05 11.37 -1.81
CA ILE A 36 9.69 10.66 -0.59
C ILE A 36 10.82 11.01 0.37
N ASP A 37 10.55 11.72 1.47
CA ASP A 37 11.58 12.19 2.41
C ASP A 37 12.18 11.04 3.25
N VAL A 38 12.32 9.85 2.67
CA VAL A 38 12.94 8.66 3.25
C VAL A 38 14.08 8.25 2.31
N PRO A 39 15.35 8.39 2.73
CA PRO A 39 16.48 8.01 1.89
C PRO A 39 16.40 6.53 1.50
N MET A 40 16.39 6.24 0.19
CA MET A 40 16.47 4.87 -0.35
C MET A 40 17.69 4.10 0.22
N ALA A 41 18.72 4.83 0.67
CA ALA A 41 19.90 4.31 1.34
C ALA A 41 19.64 3.68 2.71
N GLU A 42 18.62 4.13 3.47
CA GLU A 42 18.22 3.49 4.74
C GLU A 42 17.37 2.23 4.50
N PHE A 43 16.80 2.07 3.31
CA PHE A 43 15.97 0.92 2.92
C PHE A 43 16.79 -0.32 2.54
N LYS A 44 18.10 -0.15 2.34
CA LYS A 44 18.97 -1.14 1.68
C LYS A 44 19.39 -2.28 2.60
N ASP A 45 19.25 -2.13 3.92
CA ASP A 45 19.98 -2.99 4.84
C ASP A 45 19.18 -4.15 5.45
N ASN A 46 17.86 -4.29 5.26
CA ASN A 46 17.12 -5.40 5.91
C ASN A 46 15.93 -6.03 5.19
N TYR A 47 15.54 -5.60 3.98
CA TYR A 47 14.45 -6.27 3.26
C TYR A 47 14.74 -6.44 1.77
N ASN A 48 14.68 -7.68 1.32
CA ASN A 48 14.79 -8.09 -0.09
C ASN A 48 13.49 -7.73 -0.85
N TYR A 49 13.15 -6.44 -0.93
CA TYR A 49 11.98 -5.96 -1.69
C TYR A 49 12.29 -6.02 -3.19
N SER A 50 11.95 -7.13 -3.82
CA SER A 50 11.76 -7.14 -5.26
C SER A 50 10.60 -6.19 -5.60
N LEU A 51 10.91 -5.11 -6.32
CA LEU A 51 9.93 -4.23 -6.94
C LEU A 51 9.12 -4.95 -8.02
N PHE A 52 9.50 -6.17 -8.41
CA PHE A 52 8.74 -6.94 -9.36
C PHE A 52 7.88 -8.01 -8.66
N CYS A 53 6.59 -7.99 -8.94
CA CYS A 53 5.68 -9.05 -8.52
C CYS A 53 5.69 -10.18 -9.54
N LYS A 54 6.31 -11.32 -9.21
CA LYS A 54 6.26 -12.51 -10.08
C LYS A 54 4.83 -13.06 -10.25
N LYS A 55 4.01 -13.03 -9.19
CA LYS A 55 2.63 -13.57 -9.20
C LYS A 55 1.67 -12.73 -10.05
N CYS A 56 1.79 -11.40 -9.97
CA CYS A 56 0.94 -10.48 -10.73
C CYS A 56 1.58 -10.07 -12.07
N ASN A 57 2.86 -10.41 -12.30
CA ASN A 57 3.65 -10.01 -13.46
C ASN A 57 3.67 -8.48 -13.69
N ILE A 58 3.84 -7.71 -12.60
CA ILE A 58 3.89 -6.24 -12.63
C ILE A 58 5.05 -5.71 -11.81
N TYR A 59 5.57 -4.56 -12.21
CA TYR A 59 6.41 -3.72 -11.37
C TYR A 59 5.55 -2.95 -10.36
N ARG A 60 5.78 -3.29 -9.10
CA ARG A 60 5.20 -2.70 -7.90
C ARG A 60 5.79 -1.33 -7.64
N TYR A 61 4.97 -0.45 -7.10
CA TYR A 61 5.46 0.78 -6.50
C TYR A 61 6.11 0.47 -5.12
N PRO A 62 7.13 1.21 -4.65
CA PRO A 62 7.67 1.11 -3.29
C PRO A 62 6.60 0.92 -2.20
N ARG A 63 6.86 0.04 -1.22
CA ARG A 63 5.91 -0.29 -0.14
C ARG A 63 4.58 -0.91 -0.62
N THR A 64 4.53 -1.45 -1.84
CA THR A 64 3.44 -2.31 -2.29
C THR A 64 3.77 -3.75 -1.98
N HIS A 65 2.79 -4.49 -1.43
CA HIS A 65 2.94 -5.89 -1.09
C HIS A 65 1.91 -6.72 -1.84
N HIS A 66 2.29 -7.93 -2.23
CA HIS A 66 1.35 -8.89 -2.78
C HIS A 66 0.70 -9.66 -1.64
N CYS A 67 -0.62 -9.52 -1.50
CA CYS A 67 -1.40 -10.37 -0.62
C CYS A 67 -1.68 -11.69 -1.34
N SER A 68 -1.20 -12.81 -0.78
CA SER A 68 -1.49 -14.14 -1.32
C SER A 68 -2.94 -14.57 -1.16
N VAL A 69 -3.64 -14.04 -0.14
CA VAL A 69 -5.05 -14.37 0.13
C VAL A 69 -5.95 -13.71 -0.92
N CYS A 70 -5.79 -12.39 -1.13
CA CYS A 70 -6.55 -11.67 -2.15
C CYS A 70 -5.96 -11.79 -3.57
N ASN A 71 -4.82 -12.48 -3.71
CA ASN A 71 -4.06 -12.64 -4.95
C ASN A 71 -3.82 -11.33 -5.73
N THR A 72 -3.55 -10.24 -5.01
CA THR A 72 -3.40 -8.90 -5.60
C THR A 72 -2.31 -8.09 -4.91
N CYS A 73 -1.73 -7.14 -5.65
CA CYS A 73 -0.77 -6.20 -5.09
C CYS A 73 -1.50 -5.00 -4.48
N VAL A 74 -1.27 -4.75 -3.19
CA VAL A 74 -1.90 -3.68 -2.43
C VAL A 74 -0.86 -2.62 -2.10
N PHE A 75 -1.15 -1.38 -2.46
CA PHE A 75 -0.25 -0.25 -2.24
C PHE A 75 -0.32 0.24 -0.79
N LEU A 76 0.84 0.47 -0.16
CA LEU A 76 0.97 0.74 1.28
C LEU A 76 0.12 -0.26 2.08
N MET A 77 0.26 -1.54 1.73
CA MET A 77 -0.45 -2.60 2.42
C MET A 77 -0.01 -2.61 3.87
N ASP A 78 -0.98 -2.55 4.77
CA ASP A 78 -0.75 -2.78 6.19
C ASP A 78 -0.94 -4.27 6.48
N HIS A 79 -2.15 -4.80 6.27
CA HIS A 79 -2.45 -6.22 6.47
C HIS A 79 -3.65 -6.71 5.65
N HIS A 80 -3.81 -8.03 5.56
CA HIS A 80 -5.07 -8.64 5.14
C HIS A 80 -5.93 -8.85 6.40
N CYS A 81 -7.06 -8.17 6.48
CA CYS A 81 -7.95 -8.26 7.63
C CYS A 81 -8.97 -9.38 7.40
N VAL A 82 -8.83 -10.47 8.15
CA VAL A 82 -9.75 -11.62 8.07
C VAL A 82 -11.18 -11.27 8.47
N TRP A 83 -11.36 -10.25 9.31
CA TRP A 83 -12.68 -9.81 9.78
C TRP A 83 -13.46 -9.02 8.74
N LEU A 84 -12.74 -8.38 7.81
CA LEU A 84 -13.33 -7.59 6.73
C LEU A 84 -13.28 -8.32 5.40
N ASP A 85 -12.69 -9.53 5.37
CA ASP A 85 -12.35 -10.30 4.17
C ASP A 85 -11.70 -9.43 3.07
N ASN A 86 -10.82 -8.52 3.50
CA ASN A 86 -10.23 -7.52 2.60
C ASN A 86 -8.87 -7.04 3.10
N CYS A 87 -8.02 -6.61 2.16
CA CYS A 87 -6.75 -5.96 2.51
C CYS A 87 -6.97 -4.53 2.96
N VAL A 88 -6.29 -4.14 4.04
CA VAL A 88 -6.17 -2.76 4.50
C VAL A 88 -4.88 -2.17 3.92
N GLY A 89 -5.02 -1.06 3.22
CA GLY A 89 -3.90 -0.32 2.62
C GLY A 89 -4.30 1.09 2.24
N PHE A 90 -3.55 1.73 1.35
CA PHE A 90 -3.72 3.16 1.03
C PHE A 90 -5.18 3.56 0.74
N ASN A 91 -5.87 2.80 -0.11
CA ASN A 91 -7.20 3.17 -0.60
C ASN A 91 -8.30 3.12 0.46
N ASN A 92 -8.14 2.29 1.51
CA ASN A 92 -9.17 2.10 2.53
C ASN A 92 -8.71 2.36 3.97
N MET A 93 -7.45 2.77 4.18
CA MET A 93 -6.90 3.07 5.51
C MET A 93 -7.79 4.04 6.29
N ARG A 94 -8.25 5.13 5.67
CA ARG A 94 -9.13 6.11 6.33
C ARG A 94 -10.46 5.52 6.81
N TYR A 95 -11.03 4.60 6.02
CA TYR A 95 -12.30 3.96 6.35
C TYR A 95 -12.10 2.89 7.42
N PHE A 96 -10.99 2.16 7.38
CA PHE A 96 -10.61 1.22 8.41
C PHE A 96 -10.43 1.92 9.77
N LEU A 97 -9.71 3.05 9.80
CA LEU A 97 -9.57 3.85 11.03
C LEU A 97 -10.92 4.38 11.53
N ALA A 98 -11.78 4.87 10.63
CA ALA A 98 -13.13 5.28 11.01
C ALA A 98 -13.95 4.13 11.59
N PHE A 99 -13.87 2.93 11.00
CA PHE A 99 -14.51 1.72 11.51
C PHE A 99 -14.03 1.37 12.93
N LEU A 100 -12.71 1.41 13.18
CA LEU A 100 -12.14 1.14 14.50
C LEU A 100 -12.61 2.11 15.59
N CYS A 101 -12.95 3.35 15.23
CA CYS A 101 -13.52 4.31 16.17
C CYS A 101 -15.04 4.16 16.32
N VAL A 102 -15.77 4.05 15.20
CA VAL A 102 -17.24 4.11 15.19
C VAL A 102 -17.87 2.82 15.71
N ALA A 103 -17.32 1.65 15.37
CA ALA A 103 -17.89 0.36 15.79
C ALA A 103 -17.93 0.13 17.32
N PRO A 104 -16.85 0.41 18.09
CA PRO A 104 -16.94 0.31 19.54
C PRO A 104 -17.85 1.40 20.14
N LEU A 105 -17.82 2.62 19.61
CA LEU A 105 -18.71 3.70 20.08
C LEU A 105 -20.19 3.38 19.87
N SER A 106 -20.56 2.81 18.72
CA SER A 106 -21.95 2.41 18.45
C SER A 106 -22.39 1.28 19.38
N THR A 107 -21.48 0.34 19.68
CA THR A 107 -21.74 -0.75 20.62
C THR A 107 -21.91 -0.21 22.04
N LEU A 108 -21.07 0.73 22.49
CA LEU A 108 -21.22 1.38 23.80
C LEU A 108 -22.54 2.14 23.90
N TYR A 109 -22.87 2.94 22.89
CA TYR A 109 -24.16 3.64 22.80
C TYR A 109 -25.32 2.63 22.92
N TYR A 110 -25.32 1.58 22.09
CA TYR A 110 -26.38 0.58 22.15
C TYR A 110 -26.52 -0.05 23.54
N ASN A 111 -25.42 -0.40 24.20
CA ASN A 111 -25.47 -0.99 25.54
C ASN A 111 -25.98 -0.01 26.61
N THR A 112 -25.61 1.28 26.56
CA THR A 112 -26.10 2.27 27.53
C THR A 112 -27.57 2.61 27.36
N TYR A 113 -28.10 2.52 26.13
CA TYR A 113 -29.49 2.91 25.83
C TYR A 113 -30.46 1.72 25.73
N SER A 114 -29.96 0.48 25.59
CA SER A 114 -30.81 -0.72 25.47
C SER A 114 -31.06 -1.46 26.79
N PHE A 115 -30.25 -1.19 27.82
CA PHE A 115 -30.47 -1.68 29.19
C PHE A 115 -30.72 -0.48 30.12
N PRO A 116 -31.98 -0.02 30.24
CA PRO A 116 -32.35 1.05 31.19
C PRO A 116 -32.23 0.60 32.65
#